data_AF-A0A1M5RA67-F1
#
_entry.id   AF-A0A1M5RA67-F1
#
_cell.length_a   1.000
_cell.length_b   1.000
_cell.length_c   1.000
_cell.angle_alpha   90.00
_cell.angle_beta   90.00
_cell.angle_gamma   90.00
#
_symmetry.space_group_name_H-M   'P 1'
#
loop_
_entity.id
_entity.type
_entity.pdbx_description
1 polymer ?
#
loop_
_entity_poly.entity_id
_entity_poly.type
_entity_poly.pdbx_seq_one_letter_code
_entity_poly.pdbx_strand_id
1 'polypeptide(L)' 'MAEYRAYTVGHDGNFIGFDSLVCADDAEAIEKAKRLIDGHDVELWNGVRFVIRLSRKPE' A
#
# COMPACT_ATOMS: atom_id res chain seq x y z
N MET A 1 -0.24 -16.26 -7.98
CA MET A 1 -0.51 -14.82 -7.89
C MET A 1 -1.20 -14.59 -6.56
N ALA A 2 -0.68 -13.69 -5.74
CA ALA A 2 -1.27 -13.35 -4.45
C ALA A 2 -2.09 -12.06 -4.58
N GLU A 3 -3.18 -12.01 -3.83
CA GLU A 3 -4.07 -10.85 -3.76
C GLU A 3 -3.54 -9.89 -2.69
N TYR A 4 -2.88 -8.85 -3.16
CA TYR A 4 -2.46 -7.73 -2.34
C TYR A 4 -3.54 -6.65 -2.32
N ARG A 5 -3.57 -5.87 -1.25
CA ARG A 5 -4.45 -4.73 -1.06
C ARG A 5 -3.60 -3.59 -0.52
N ALA A 6 -3.46 -2.54 -1.31
CA ALA A 6 -2.84 -1.29 -0.88
C ALA A 6 -3.94 -0.38 -0.33
N TYR A 7 -3.92 -0.12 0.98
CA TYR A 7 -4.84 0.79 1.65
C TYR A 7 -4.20 2.17 1.73
N THR A 8 -4.80 3.15 1.08
CA THR A 8 -4.35 4.53 1.08
C THR A 8 -4.98 5.28 2.25
N VAL A 9 -4.13 5.83 3.11
CA VAL A 9 -4.48 6.58 4.30
C VAL A 9 -4.05 8.04 4.10
N GLY A 10 -5.03 8.92 4.22
CA GLY A 10 -4.85 10.36 4.10
C GLY A 10 -4.04 10.94 5.24
N HIS A 11 -3.54 12.15 5.03
CA HIS A 11 -2.79 12.89 6.04
C HIS A 11 -3.54 13.05 7.37
N ASP A 12 -4.87 13.05 7.30
CA ASP A 12 -5.77 13.21 8.42
C ASP A 12 -6.00 11.89 9.20
N GLY A 13 -5.33 10.79 8.80
CA GLY A 13 -5.61 9.44 9.30
C GLY A 13 -6.88 8.83 8.71
N ASN A 14 -7.56 9.55 7.81
CA ASN A 14 -8.76 9.07 7.14
C ASN A 14 -8.39 8.09 6.02
N PHE A 15 -9.02 6.93 6.05
CA PHE A 15 -8.93 5.96 4.96
C PHE A 15 -9.56 6.54 3.69
N ILE A 16 -8.76 6.72 2.63
CA ILE A 16 -9.21 7.36 1.38
C ILE A 16 -9.68 6.31 0.37
N GLY A 17 -9.07 5.14 0.36
CA GLY A 17 -9.38 4.09 -0.61
C GLY A 17 -8.41 2.93 -0.53
N PHE A 18 -8.74 1.84 -1.21
CA PHE A 18 -7.83 0.71 -1.36
C PHE A 18 -7.77 0.26 -2.81
N ASP A 19 -6.58 -0.16 -3.23
CA ASP A 19 -6.33 -0.78 -4.53
C ASP A 19 -6.02 -2.25 -4.34
N SER A 20 -6.86 -3.11 -4.91
CA SER A 20 -6.59 -4.54 -5.00
C SER A 20 -5.57 -4.80 -6.11
N LEU A 21 -4.39 -5.28 -5.71
CA LEU A 21 -3.23 -5.52 -6.56
C LEU A 21 -3.02 -7.03 -6.64
N VAL A 22 -2.95 -7.57 -7.85
CA VAL A 22 -2.52 -8.96 -8.04
C VAL A 22 -1.03 -8.92 -8.38
N CYS A 23 -0.21 -9.45 -7.48
CA CYS A 23 1.26 -9.49 -7.64
C CYS A 23 1.78 -10.91 -7.44
N ALA A 24 2.91 -11.22 -8.06
CA ALA A 24 3.57 -12.51 -7.86
C ALA A 24 4.23 -12.60 -6.48
N ASP A 25 4.89 -11.51 -6.07
CA ASP A 25 5.74 -11.44 -4.88
C ASP A 25 5.56 -10.11 -4.15
N ASP A 26 5.97 -10.08 -2.88
CA ASP A 26 5.90 -8.88 -2.04
C ASP A 26 6.70 -7.72 -2.65
N ALA A 27 7.83 -8.01 -3.31
CA ALA A 27 8.66 -6.99 -3.95
C ALA A 27 7.90 -6.21 -5.04
N GLU A 28 7.17 -6.92 -5.92
CA GLU A 28 6.39 -6.28 -6.99
C GLU A 28 5.23 -5.47 -6.41
N ALA A 29 4.59 -6.00 -5.36
CA ALA A 29 3.52 -5.31 -4.64
C ALA A 29 4.03 -4.03 -3.96
N ILE A 30 5.22 -4.07 -3.37
CA ILE A 30 5.89 -2.92 -2.76
C ILE A 30 6.24 -1.87 -3.81
N GLU A 31 6.74 -2.26 -4.99
CA GLU A 31 7.05 -1.31 -6.05
C GLU A 31 5.80 -0.60 -6.58
N LYS A 32 4.68 -1.32 -6.75
CA LYS A 32 3.39 -0.71 -7.12
C LYS A 32 2.88 0.20 -6.01
N ALA A 33 2.93 -0.24 -4.76
CA ALA A 33 2.50 0.55 -3.61
C ALA A 33 3.35 1.82 -3.42
N LYS A 34 4.66 1.77 -3.69
CA LYS A 34 5.53 2.95 -3.66
C LYS A 34 5.12 4.03 -4.67
N ARG A 35 4.60 3.63 -5.85
CA ARG A 35 4.10 4.58 -6.84
C ARG A 35 2.76 5.21 -6.45
N LEU A 36 2.03 4.60 -5.51
CA LEU A 36 0.78 5.12 -4.95
C LEU A 36 1.01 6.09 -3.78
N ILE A 37 2.23 6.13 -3.22
CA ILE A 37 2.62 7.13 -2.22
C ILE A 37 2.80 8.47 -2.92
N ASP A 38 1.68 9.14 -3.20
CA ASP A 38 1.66 10.53 -3.64
C ASP A 38 1.10 11.35 -2.47
N GLY A 39 1.99 11.80 -1.57
CA GLY A 39 1.64 12.62 -0.40
C GLY A 39 0.86 11.93 0.73
N HIS A 40 0.53 10.64 0.58
CA HIS A 40 -0.30 9.84 1.50
C HIS A 40 0.43 8.59 1.99
N ASP A 41 0.04 8.08 3.16
CA ASP A 41 0.52 6.79 3.67
C ASP A 41 -0.18 5.65 2.92
N VAL A 42 0.54 4.58 2.60
CA VAL A 42 -0.03 3.40 1.95
C VAL A 42 0.33 2.15 2.75
N GLU A 43 -0.67 1.40 3.20
CA GLU A 43 -0.51 0.14 3.91
C GLU A 43 -0.75 -1.03 2.96
N LEU A 44 0.27 -1.87 2.77
CA LEU A 44 0.20 -3.03 1.90
C LEU A 44 -0.12 -4.29 2.70
N TRP A 45 -1.19 -4.95 2.30
CA TRP A 45 -1.70 -6.17 2.89
C TRP A 45 -1.74 -7.28 1.83
N ASN A 46 -1.55 -8.53 2.25
CA ASN A 46 -1.69 -9.72 1.43
C ASN A 46 -2.75 -10.62 2.10
N GLY A 47 -4.00 -10.48 1.66
CA GLY A 47 -5.16 -11.05 2.37
C GLY A 47 -5.25 -10.58 3.82
N VAL A 48 -4.90 -11.45 4.77
CA VAL A 48 -4.88 -11.18 6.22
C VAL A 48 -3.49 -10.84 6.77
N ARG A 49 -2.45 -10.92 5.93
CA ARG A 49 -1.07 -10.63 6.32
C ARG A 49 -0.76 -9.17 6.03
N PHE A 50 -0.31 -8.44 7.05
CA PHE A 50 0.29 -7.13 6.84
C PHE A 50 1.71 -7.31 6.28
N VAL A 51 1.97 -6.73 5.10
CA VAL A 51 3.25 -6.85 4.40
C VAL A 51 4.17 -5.73 4.82
N ILE A 52 3.75 -4.49 4.58
CA ILE A 52 4.51 -3.29 4.93
C ILE A 52 3.60 -2.07 4.95
N ARG A 53 3.91 -1.10 5.80
CA ARG A 53 3.37 0.26 5.68
C ARG A 53 4.44 1.15 5.08
N LEU A 54 4.07 1.78 3.98
CA LEU A 54 4.89 2.76 3.32
C LEU A 54 4.38 4.14 3.71
N SER A 55 5.07 4.75 4.66
CA SER A 55 4.83 6.14 5.03
C SER A 55 5.47 7.07 4.02
N ARG A 56 4.79 8.17 3.71
CA ARG A 56 5.41 9.28 3.00
C ARG A 56 6.67 9.69 3.77
N LYS A 57 7.80 9.84 3.11
CA LYS A 57 8.95 10.48 3.77
C LYS A 57 8.59 11.96 3.96
N PRO A 58 8.72 12.52 5.16
CA PRO A 58 8.83 13.97 5.28
C PRO A 58 10.13 14.37 4.56
N GLU A 59 10.01 15.21 3.53
CA GLU A 59 11.16 15.94 2.95
C GLU A 59 11.76 16.89 3.99
#